data_AF-A0A7X9E323-F1
#
_entry.id   AF-A0A7X9E323-F1
#
_cell.length_a   1.000
_cell.length_b   1.000
_cell.length_c   1.000
_cell.angle_alpha   90.00
_cell.angle_beta   90.00
_cell.angle_gamma   90.00
#
_symmetry.space_group_name_H-M   'P 1'
#
loop_
_entity.id
_entity.type
_entity.pdbx_description
1 polymer ?
#
loop_
_entity_poly.entity_id
_entity_poly.type
_entity_poly.pdbx_seq_one_letter_code
_entity_poly.pdbx_strand_id
1 'polypeptide(L)'
;MRGPLLMDLNKDGWLDIVGQVQDGKIRFWWGDQNGFSNERYQDFDLGRKDHLMYIKGTDINNDGWLDLFLPNRGAPDGRLSSSLILYGSPDGFNLNNKDEIATYVPYQNSFADINKDGWLDLFVTSYGGEVSGNRPSLLYYGSKDGYKTKPIEIESYGSSGSEILDFDGDGWLDLLITNHRKSGSNDEAQPHRHICPTLLYWGGPNGFSKENRKEFIAVGPSGLNLRDAGNSYDRKLYEDYFSSIYQINDNQIPSQIKWEAETPHGTAVHFQIRVADDEVSLEKSDWVGSDGKDSWFTKNNSSIKNINGKVIQYRARLITPNGAATPYLTAVEIHFSKK
;
A
#
# COMPACT_ATOMS: atom_id res chain seq x y z
N MET A 1 2.90 19.63 -8.65
CA MET A 1 2.63 18.49 -7.75
C MET A 1 3.88 17.63 -7.69
N ARG A 2 4.45 17.39 -6.51
CA ARG A 2 5.36 16.25 -6.31
C ARG A 2 4.53 15.16 -5.64
N GLY A 3 4.67 13.93 -6.13
CA GLY A 3 3.98 12.75 -5.59
C GLY A 3 2.45 12.86 -5.44
N PRO A 4 1.68 13.12 -6.53
CA PRO A 4 0.24 12.84 -6.50
C PRO A 4 0.00 11.34 -6.30
N LEU A 5 -1.10 11.00 -5.64
CA LEU A 5 -1.55 9.63 -5.45
C LEU A 5 -2.69 9.32 -6.44
N LEU A 6 -2.66 8.13 -7.02
CA LEU A 6 -3.67 7.59 -7.94
C LEU A 6 -4.22 6.28 -7.36
N MET A 7 -5.46 6.29 -6.87
CA MET A 7 -6.15 5.15 -6.26
C MET A 7 -7.67 5.34 -6.39
N ASP A 8 -8.46 4.26 -6.34
CA ASP A 8 -9.91 4.37 -6.16
C ASP A 8 -10.19 4.70 -4.69
N LEU A 9 -10.40 5.98 -4.38
CA LEU A 9 -10.45 6.52 -3.03
C LEU A 9 -11.86 6.49 -2.43
N ASN A 10 -12.88 6.29 -3.27
CA ASN A 10 -14.29 6.28 -2.88
C ASN A 10 -14.99 4.93 -3.16
N LYS A 11 -14.26 3.94 -3.71
CA LYS A 11 -14.74 2.60 -4.08
C LYS A 11 -15.84 2.61 -5.15
N ASP A 12 -15.84 3.59 -6.04
CA ASP A 12 -16.78 3.65 -7.16
C ASP A 12 -16.31 2.82 -8.37
N GLY A 13 -15.14 2.19 -8.29
CA GLY A 13 -14.54 1.36 -9.33
C GLY A 13 -13.70 2.15 -10.32
N TRP A 14 -13.58 3.46 -10.16
CA TRP A 14 -12.74 4.33 -10.99
C TRP A 14 -11.56 4.89 -10.18
N LEU A 15 -10.46 5.17 -10.88
CA LEU A 15 -9.29 5.76 -10.22
C LEU A 15 -9.52 7.25 -9.96
N ASP A 16 -9.16 7.69 -8.76
CA ASP A 16 -9.13 9.08 -8.34
C ASP A 16 -7.70 9.59 -8.22
N ILE A 17 -7.53 10.91 -8.29
CA ILE A 17 -6.25 11.56 -8.07
C ILE A 17 -6.35 12.43 -6.83
N VAL A 18 -5.36 12.36 -5.93
CA VAL A 18 -5.17 13.37 -4.89
C VAL A 18 -3.79 14.00 -4.99
N GLY A 19 -3.73 15.32 -4.86
CA GLY A 19 -2.49 16.07 -4.99
C GLY A 19 -2.57 17.45 -4.34
N GLN A 20 -1.40 17.99 -4.00
CA GLN A 20 -1.31 19.33 -3.42
C GLN A 20 -1.49 20.42 -4.49
N VAL A 21 -2.36 21.39 -4.21
CA VAL A 21 -2.55 22.62 -5.00
C VAL A 21 -2.01 23.84 -4.24
N GLN A 22 -2.30 25.06 -4.71
CA GLN A 22 -1.80 26.28 -4.07
C GLN A 22 -2.35 26.49 -2.65
N ASP A 23 -1.66 27.35 -1.89
CA ASP A 23 -2.08 27.81 -0.56
C ASP A 23 -2.27 26.73 0.51
N GLY A 24 -1.61 25.57 0.38
CA GLY A 24 -1.66 24.52 1.40
C GLY A 24 -2.86 23.59 1.30
N LYS A 25 -3.61 23.67 0.21
CA LYS A 25 -4.75 22.79 -0.05
C LYS A 25 -4.31 21.49 -0.71
N ILE A 26 -5.05 20.43 -0.43
CA ILE A 26 -5.08 19.22 -1.27
C ILE A 26 -6.37 19.19 -2.06
N ARG A 27 -6.29 18.67 -3.29
CA ARG A 27 -7.42 18.47 -4.17
C ARG A 27 -7.55 17.00 -4.51
N PHE A 28 -8.78 16.51 -4.42
CA PHE A 28 -9.23 15.23 -4.95
C PHE A 28 -9.89 15.50 -6.29
N TRP A 29 -9.46 14.83 -7.35
CA TRP A 29 -10.14 14.78 -8.64
C TRP A 29 -10.79 13.41 -8.76
N TRP A 30 -12.12 13.39 -8.77
CA TRP A 30 -12.89 12.14 -8.77
C TRP A 30 -13.02 11.62 -10.19
N GLY A 31 -12.61 10.38 -10.43
CA GLY A 31 -12.73 9.71 -11.72
C GLY A 31 -14.11 9.10 -11.94
N ASP A 32 -14.54 8.98 -13.19
CA ASP A 32 -15.67 8.12 -13.59
C ASP A 32 -15.41 7.44 -14.94
N GLN A 33 -16.44 6.77 -15.46
CA GLN A 33 -16.50 6.17 -16.78
C GLN A 33 -16.08 7.10 -17.94
N ASN A 34 -16.20 8.43 -17.78
CA ASN A 34 -15.79 9.41 -18.78
C ASN A 34 -14.38 9.97 -18.52
N GLY A 35 -13.71 9.52 -17.47
CA GLY A 35 -12.40 10.00 -17.03
C GLY A 35 -12.48 11.11 -15.99
N PHE A 36 -11.58 12.09 -16.09
CA PHE A 36 -11.44 13.19 -15.12
C PHE A 36 -12.02 14.50 -15.65
N SER A 37 -12.60 15.30 -14.75
CA SER A 37 -13.10 16.65 -15.04
C SER A 37 -12.53 17.68 -14.07
N ASN A 38 -12.30 18.91 -14.55
CA ASN A 38 -11.92 20.04 -13.70
C ASN A 38 -13.06 20.56 -12.82
N GLU A 39 -14.28 20.07 -13.02
CA GLU A 39 -15.48 20.46 -12.26
C GLU A 39 -15.80 19.44 -11.15
N ARG A 40 -15.28 18.21 -11.26
CA ARG A 40 -15.53 17.13 -10.31
C ARG A 40 -14.34 16.96 -9.36
N TYR A 41 -14.25 17.88 -8.40
CA TYR A 41 -13.19 17.86 -7.39
C TYR A 41 -13.70 18.20 -5.99
N GLN A 42 -12.90 17.84 -4.99
CA GLN A 42 -13.06 18.28 -3.61
C GLN A 42 -11.74 18.84 -3.09
N ASP A 43 -11.78 20.03 -2.49
CA ASP A 43 -10.62 20.65 -1.87
C ASP A 43 -10.69 20.53 -0.34
N PHE A 44 -9.53 20.28 0.27
CA PHE A 44 -9.34 20.39 1.71
C PHE A 44 -8.20 21.36 1.99
N ASP A 45 -8.46 22.36 2.82
CA ASP A 45 -7.44 23.26 3.34
C ASP A 45 -6.80 22.65 4.58
N LEU A 46 -5.51 22.30 4.49
CA LEU A 46 -4.80 21.69 5.60
C LEU A 46 -4.49 22.68 6.73
N GLY A 47 -4.74 23.98 6.53
CA GLY A 47 -4.41 25.03 7.51
C GLY A 47 -2.91 25.29 7.63
N ARG A 48 -2.10 24.74 6.73
CA ARG A 48 -0.64 24.88 6.68
C ARG A 48 -0.16 25.05 5.24
N LYS A 49 0.83 25.93 5.02
CA LYS A 49 1.36 26.30 3.69
C LYS A 49 2.64 25.54 3.32
N ASP A 50 2.90 24.42 3.98
CA ASP A 50 4.04 23.56 3.71
C ASP A 50 3.91 22.86 2.35
N HIS A 51 4.98 22.22 1.91
CA HIS A 51 4.98 21.38 0.73
C HIS A 51 4.79 19.92 1.12
N LEU A 52 3.82 19.25 0.49
CA LEU A 52 3.73 17.80 0.54
C LEU A 52 4.79 17.21 -0.41
N MET A 53 5.43 16.12 0.03
CA MET A 53 6.38 15.39 -0.80
C MET A 53 5.71 14.23 -1.55
N TYR A 54 5.54 13.06 -0.93
CA TYR A 54 4.87 11.92 -1.57
C TYR A 54 3.69 11.49 -0.69
N ILE A 55 2.48 11.67 -1.21
CA ILE A 55 1.25 11.18 -0.56
C ILE A 55 1.17 9.66 -0.76
N LYS A 56 0.80 8.93 0.29
CA LYS A 56 0.52 7.48 0.21
C LYS A 56 -0.90 7.22 0.71
N GLY A 57 -1.56 6.25 0.08
CA GLY A 57 -2.89 5.77 0.48
C GLY A 57 -2.85 4.30 0.86
N THR A 58 -3.46 3.92 1.98
CA THR A 58 -3.61 2.54 2.46
C THR A 58 -4.68 2.50 3.55
N ASP A 59 -5.25 1.34 3.85
CA ASP A 59 -6.18 1.18 4.98
C ASP A 59 -5.37 1.05 6.28
N ILE A 60 -5.11 2.19 6.94
CA ILE A 60 -4.22 2.29 8.09
C ILE A 60 -4.90 1.75 9.35
N ASN A 61 -6.20 2.02 9.49
CA ASN A 61 -6.99 1.65 10.66
C ASN A 61 -7.79 0.33 10.48
N ASN A 62 -7.64 -0.35 9.33
CA ASN A 62 -8.30 -1.61 9.00
C ASN A 62 -9.84 -1.53 9.05
N ASP A 63 -10.40 -0.39 8.62
CA ASP A 63 -11.85 -0.17 8.53
C ASP A 63 -12.43 -0.47 7.14
N GLY A 64 -11.55 -0.84 6.21
CA GLY A 64 -11.84 -1.15 4.83
C GLY A 64 -11.70 0.03 3.89
N TRP A 65 -11.50 1.27 4.34
CA TRP A 65 -11.36 2.46 3.49
C TRP A 65 -9.90 2.89 3.38
N LEU A 66 -9.55 3.55 2.27
CA LEU A 66 -8.20 4.10 2.12
C LEU A 66 -8.05 5.35 2.97
N ASP A 67 -7.00 5.38 3.78
CA ASP A 67 -6.53 6.54 4.52
C ASP A 67 -5.34 7.16 3.79
N LEU A 68 -5.07 8.44 4.04
CA LEU A 68 -3.98 9.17 3.41
C LEU A 68 -2.92 9.63 4.40
N PHE A 69 -1.66 9.36 4.09
CA PHE A 69 -0.54 10.03 4.75
C PHE A 69 -0.12 11.28 3.98
N LEU A 70 -0.18 12.43 4.66
CA LEU A 70 0.10 13.76 4.12
C LEU A 70 1.36 14.32 4.79
N PRO A 71 2.55 14.06 4.21
CA PRO A 71 3.83 14.43 4.83
C PRO A 71 4.02 15.93 4.88
N ASN A 72 4.42 16.45 6.04
CA ASN A 72 4.81 17.84 6.21
C ASN A 72 6.30 18.01 6.06
N ARG A 73 6.77 18.52 4.91
CA ARG A 73 8.20 18.75 4.70
C ARG A 73 8.83 19.67 5.75
N GLY A 74 8.03 20.51 6.42
CA GLY A 74 8.50 21.35 7.50
C GLY A 74 9.54 22.38 7.04
N ALA A 75 10.28 22.92 8.01
CA ALA A 75 11.29 23.94 7.75
C ALA A 75 12.63 23.31 7.30
N PRO A 76 13.40 23.99 6.41
CA PRO A 76 14.71 23.52 5.97
C PRO A 76 15.77 23.40 7.08
N ASP A 77 15.49 23.91 8.28
CA ASP A 77 16.36 23.80 9.46
C ASP A 77 16.39 22.38 10.04
N GLY A 78 15.49 21.49 9.60
CA GLY A 78 15.48 20.09 10.02
C GLY A 78 14.87 19.86 11.39
N ARG A 79 14.06 20.82 11.89
CA ARG A 79 13.27 20.63 13.11
C ARG A 79 12.12 19.65 12.91
N LEU A 80 11.65 19.08 14.01
CA LEU A 80 10.49 18.21 14.03
C LEU A 80 9.26 18.96 13.50
N SER A 81 8.48 18.32 12.65
CA SER A 81 7.23 18.83 12.10
C SER A 81 6.14 17.77 12.21
N SER A 82 4.89 18.20 12.10
CA SER A 82 3.72 17.33 12.19
C SER A 82 3.17 17.01 10.81
N SER A 83 3.28 15.76 10.38
CA SER A 83 2.61 15.17 9.21
C SER A 83 1.23 14.66 9.61
N LEU A 84 0.30 14.52 8.67
CA LEU A 84 -1.07 14.08 8.98
C LEU A 84 -1.35 12.68 8.44
N ILE A 85 -2.16 11.93 9.16
CA ILE A 85 -2.95 10.83 8.62
C ILE A 85 -4.38 11.34 8.52
N LEU A 86 -4.98 11.27 7.34
CA LEU A 86 -6.37 11.64 7.09
C LEU A 86 -7.16 10.37 6.82
N TYR A 87 -8.10 10.05 7.70
CA TYR A 87 -8.84 8.79 7.62
C TYR A 87 -10.00 8.87 6.63
N GLY A 88 -10.11 7.85 5.79
CA GLY A 88 -11.23 7.62 4.89
C GLY A 88 -12.44 7.07 5.65
N SER A 89 -13.60 7.04 4.99
CA SER A 89 -14.82 6.42 5.52
C SER A 89 -15.85 6.22 4.40
N PRO A 90 -16.97 5.50 4.65
CA PRO A 90 -18.08 5.45 3.69
C PRO A 90 -18.68 6.82 3.34
N ASP A 91 -18.54 7.80 4.23
CA ASP A 91 -19.00 9.18 4.02
C ASP A 91 -17.93 10.05 3.35
N GLY A 92 -16.79 9.48 2.98
CA GLY A 92 -15.62 10.16 2.40
C GLY A 92 -14.63 10.66 3.44
N PHE A 93 -13.74 11.58 3.00
CA PHE A 93 -12.70 12.17 3.84
C PHE A 93 -13.19 13.38 4.64
N ASN A 94 -12.69 13.53 5.87
CA ASN A 94 -13.00 14.67 6.73
C ASN A 94 -11.77 15.11 7.54
N LEU A 95 -11.41 16.40 7.51
CA LEU A 95 -10.27 16.94 8.26
C LEU A 95 -10.39 16.83 9.78
N ASN A 96 -11.56 16.54 10.33
CA ASN A 96 -11.73 16.25 11.76
C ASN A 96 -11.40 14.80 12.11
N ASN A 97 -11.37 13.90 11.12
CA ASN A 97 -11.00 12.50 11.29
C ASN A 97 -9.54 12.31 10.86
N LYS A 98 -8.61 12.72 11.72
CA LYS A 98 -7.18 12.73 11.42
C LYS A 98 -6.33 12.47 12.66
N ASP A 99 -5.12 11.98 12.41
CA ASP A 99 -4.05 11.88 13.38
C ASP A 99 -2.82 12.68 12.93
N GLU A 100 -1.93 12.95 13.89
CA GLU A 100 -0.69 13.68 13.69
C GLU A 100 0.53 12.80 13.97
N ILE A 101 1.50 12.81 13.05
CA ILE A 101 2.73 12.02 13.13
C ILE A 101 3.93 12.96 13.05
N ALA A 102 4.81 12.86 14.04
CA ALA A 102 6.02 13.67 14.08
C ALA A 102 7.04 13.20 13.03
N THR A 103 7.69 14.13 12.32
CA THR A 103 8.58 13.82 11.18
C THR A 103 9.71 14.83 11.05
N TYR A 104 10.82 14.45 10.42
CA TYR A 104 11.95 15.35 10.13
C TYR A 104 12.16 15.54 8.64
N VAL A 105 11.62 16.62 8.08
CA VAL A 105 11.76 16.94 6.64
C VAL A 105 11.49 15.70 5.78
N PRO A 106 10.29 15.10 5.90
CA PRO A 106 9.94 13.88 5.20
C PRO A 106 10.13 14.04 3.70
N TYR A 107 10.77 13.06 3.08
CA TYR A 107 10.94 13.02 1.62
C TYR A 107 10.11 11.91 1.00
N GLN A 108 10.18 10.69 1.51
CA GLN A 108 9.38 9.53 1.08
C GLN A 108 8.89 8.79 2.34
N ASN A 109 7.89 7.94 2.17
CA ASN A 109 7.33 7.10 3.20
C ASN A 109 6.86 5.78 2.60
N SER A 110 6.77 4.75 3.45
CA SER A 110 6.35 3.39 3.09
C SER A 110 5.54 2.77 4.22
N PHE A 111 4.50 2.03 3.85
CA PHE A 111 3.66 1.24 4.77
C PHE A 111 3.87 -0.26 4.56
N ALA A 112 3.99 -1.01 5.66
CA ALA A 112 4.02 -2.46 5.66
C ALA A 112 3.79 -3.01 7.08
N ASP A 113 3.31 -4.25 7.23
CA ASP A 113 3.27 -4.95 8.53
C ASP A 113 4.66 -5.56 8.82
N ILE A 114 5.57 -4.75 9.36
CA ILE A 114 6.99 -5.11 9.52
C ILE A 114 7.16 -6.10 10.67
N ASN A 115 6.38 -5.92 11.74
CA ASN A 115 6.46 -6.77 12.94
C ASN A 115 5.51 -7.99 12.91
N LYS A 116 4.68 -8.13 11.88
CA LYS A 116 3.71 -9.22 11.67
C LYS A 116 2.61 -9.26 12.72
N ASP A 117 2.19 -8.11 13.24
CA ASP A 117 1.11 -8.00 14.22
C ASP A 117 -0.28 -7.80 13.58
N GLY A 118 -0.33 -7.69 12.25
CA GLY A 118 -1.55 -7.49 11.48
C GLY A 118 -1.95 -6.03 11.29
N TRP A 119 -1.14 -5.06 11.77
CA TRP A 119 -1.34 -3.63 11.57
C TRP A 119 -0.21 -3.05 10.71
N LEU A 120 -0.53 -2.03 9.91
CA LEU A 120 0.47 -1.40 9.05
C LEU A 120 1.36 -0.46 9.85
N ASP A 121 2.66 -0.69 9.76
CA ASP A 121 3.70 0.19 10.26
C ASP A 121 4.06 1.25 9.23
N LEU A 122 4.50 2.42 9.71
CA LEU A 122 4.87 3.56 8.89
C LEU A 122 6.37 3.86 9.02
N PHE A 123 7.10 3.74 7.91
CA PHE A 123 8.46 4.22 7.80
C PHE A 123 8.49 5.56 7.05
N VAL A 124 9.18 6.57 7.61
CA VAL A 124 9.30 7.90 7.03
C VAL A 124 10.77 8.29 6.90
N THR A 125 11.21 8.54 5.66
CA THR A 125 12.57 9.01 5.41
C THR A 125 12.74 10.43 5.90
N SER A 126 13.94 10.75 6.41
CA SER A 126 14.28 12.10 6.87
C SER A 126 15.39 12.70 6.02
N TYR A 127 15.07 13.77 5.28
CA TYR A 127 16.05 14.46 4.43
C TYR A 127 17.00 15.37 5.24
N GLY A 128 16.62 15.72 6.47
CA GLY A 128 17.36 16.61 7.37
C GLY A 128 17.47 18.04 6.84
N GLY A 129 18.08 18.91 7.66
CA GLY A 129 18.34 20.30 7.31
C GLY A 129 19.81 20.58 7.00
N GLU A 130 20.11 21.78 6.49
CA GLU A 130 21.49 22.29 6.45
C GLU A 130 21.96 22.68 7.86
N VAL A 131 21.04 23.16 8.70
CA VAL A 131 21.32 23.58 10.08
C VAL A 131 21.47 22.38 11.01
N SER A 132 20.54 21.42 10.98
CA SER A 132 20.54 20.26 11.90
C SER A 132 21.46 19.11 11.48
N GLY A 133 21.99 19.12 10.26
CA GLY A 133 22.67 17.98 9.67
C GLY A 133 21.76 16.77 9.44
N ASN A 134 22.34 15.57 9.45
CA ASN A 134 21.61 14.32 9.24
C ASN A 134 20.60 14.08 10.38
N ARG A 135 19.42 13.59 10.02
CA ARG A 135 18.40 13.13 10.96
C ARG A 135 18.13 11.65 10.71
N PRO A 136 17.86 10.86 11.76
CA PRO A 136 17.40 9.50 11.58
C PRO A 136 16.04 9.50 10.89
N SER A 137 15.81 8.49 10.06
CA SER A 137 14.48 8.16 9.58
C SER A 137 13.66 7.57 10.72
N LEU A 138 12.33 7.68 10.63
CA LEU A 138 11.44 7.31 11.73
C LEU A 138 10.59 6.11 11.34
N LEU A 139 10.56 5.09 12.19
CA LEU A 139 9.67 3.94 12.10
C LEU A 139 8.63 4.02 13.21
N TYR A 140 7.35 4.01 12.83
CA TYR A 140 6.20 3.99 13.72
C TYR A 140 5.50 2.64 13.62
N TYR A 141 5.44 1.90 14.72
CA TYR A 141 4.65 0.68 14.79
C TYR A 141 3.16 1.03 14.91
N GLY A 142 2.37 0.46 14.01
CA GLY A 142 0.91 0.53 14.03
C GLY A 142 0.32 -0.36 15.11
N SER A 143 -0.97 -0.16 15.39
CA SER A 143 -1.77 -1.04 16.25
C SER A 143 -3.25 -0.70 16.09
N LYS A 144 -4.12 -1.53 16.69
CA LYS A 144 -5.56 -1.23 16.81
C LYS A 144 -5.87 0.10 17.52
N ASP A 145 -4.93 0.60 18.31
CA ASP A 145 -5.07 1.83 19.10
C ASP A 145 -4.38 3.02 18.39
N GLY A 146 -3.98 2.84 17.12
CA GLY A 146 -3.22 3.81 16.32
C GLY A 146 -1.70 3.64 16.44
N TYR A 147 -0.97 4.65 15.95
CA TYR A 147 0.50 4.66 15.99
C TYR A 147 1.04 5.02 17.38
N LYS A 148 2.12 4.35 17.79
CA LYS A 148 2.84 4.71 19.01
C LYS A 148 3.44 6.11 18.89
N THR A 149 3.34 6.92 19.94
CA THR A 149 3.84 8.31 19.94
C THR A 149 5.36 8.44 19.83
N LYS A 150 6.12 7.41 20.25
CA LYS A 150 7.58 7.39 20.15
C LYS A 150 8.04 6.48 19.01
N PRO A 151 8.64 7.02 17.93
CA PRO A 151 9.18 6.20 16.86
C PRO A 151 10.47 5.50 17.26
N ILE A 152 10.83 4.47 16.50
CA ILE A 152 12.19 3.97 16.41
C ILE A 152 12.96 4.85 15.43
N GLU A 153 14.13 5.31 15.85
CA GLU A 153 15.06 6.05 15.00
C GLU A 153 15.95 5.07 14.23
N ILE A 154 15.87 5.11 12.90
CA ILE A 154 16.70 4.32 11.99
C ILE A 154 17.78 5.23 11.42
N GLU A 155 19.05 4.85 11.60
CA GLU A 155 20.18 5.62 11.09
C GLU A 155 20.09 5.76 9.57
N SER A 156 20.11 7.00 9.10
CA SER A 156 20.05 7.37 7.68
C SER A 156 20.73 8.72 7.44
N TYR A 157 20.98 9.06 6.17
CA TYR A 157 21.73 10.25 5.79
C TYR A 157 20.99 11.00 4.68
N GLY A 158 20.31 12.10 5.03
CA GLY A 158 19.55 12.88 4.05
C GLY A 158 18.69 11.99 3.14
N SER A 159 18.00 11.03 3.76
CA SER A 159 17.28 9.97 3.07
C SER A 159 16.16 10.52 2.20
N SER A 160 16.03 9.95 1.01
CA SER A 160 15.14 10.41 -0.05
C SER A 160 14.24 9.31 -0.60
N GLY A 161 14.48 8.04 -0.23
CA GLY A 161 13.61 6.94 -0.63
C GLY A 161 13.69 5.73 0.27
N SER A 162 12.63 4.92 0.23
CA SER A 162 12.45 3.72 1.04
C SER A 162 11.67 2.64 0.29
N GLU A 163 12.05 1.38 0.45
CA GLU A 163 11.30 0.20 -0.01
C GLU A 163 11.33 -0.86 1.09
N ILE A 164 10.21 -1.54 1.29
CA ILE A 164 10.06 -2.59 2.32
C ILE A 164 9.59 -3.87 1.65
N LEU A 165 10.45 -4.87 1.59
CA LEU A 165 10.23 -6.16 0.94
C LEU A 165 11.12 -7.22 1.58
N ASP A 166 10.76 -8.49 1.44
CA ASP A 166 11.59 -9.63 1.84
C ASP A 166 12.61 -9.91 0.71
N PHE A 167 13.82 -9.34 0.80
CA PHE A 167 14.82 -9.41 -0.27
C PHE A 167 15.61 -10.71 -0.25
N ASP A 168 15.75 -11.38 0.91
CA ASP A 168 16.51 -12.63 1.04
C ASP A 168 15.65 -13.89 1.17
N GLY A 169 14.33 -13.74 1.31
CA GLY A 169 13.35 -14.82 1.37
C GLY A 169 13.30 -15.52 2.73
N ASP A 170 13.78 -14.89 3.80
CA ASP A 170 13.74 -15.46 5.16
C ASP A 170 12.35 -15.32 5.83
N GLY A 171 11.43 -14.65 5.15
CA GLY A 171 10.07 -14.40 5.58
C GLY A 171 9.90 -13.13 6.40
N TRP A 172 10.96 -12.39 6.73
CA TRP A 172 10.90 -11.06 7.34
C TRP A 172 11.05 -9.97 6.30
N LEU A 173 10.39 -8.84 6.52
CA LEU A 173 10.54 -7.69 5.63
C LEU A 173 11.84 -6.96 5.96
N ASP A 174 12.63 -6.68 4.92
CA ASP A 174 13.82 -5.85 4.97
C ASP A 174 13.49 -4.41 4.60
N LEU A 175 14.40 -3.49 4.93
CA LEU A 175 14.24 -2.07 4.65
C LEU A 175 15.42 -1.54 3.83
N LEU A 176 15.14 -1.14 2.59
CA LEU A 176 16.08 -0.43 1.73
C LEU A 176 15.86 1.09 1.88
N ILE A 177 16.91 1.83 2.24
CA ILE A 177 16.91 3.29 2.36
C ILE A 177 17.91 3.88 1.37
N THR A 178 17.43 4.74 0.47
CA THR A 178 18.29 5.52 -0.40
C THR A 178 18.58 6.88 0.21
N ASN A 179 19.87 7.21 0.29
CA ASN A 179 20.37 8.44 0.86
C ASN A 179 20.77 9.38 -0.26
N HIS A 180 20.25 10.61 -0.30
CA HIS A 180 20.56 11.56 -1.37
C HIS A 180 21.83 12.37 -1.06
N ARG A 181 22.07 12.62 0.23
CA ARG A 181 23.21 13.41 0.69
C ARG A 181 23.68 12.97 2.07
N LYS A 182 24.97 13.14 2.33
CA LYS A 182 25.51 13.19 3.69
C LYS A 182 26.03 14.59 3.94
N SER A 183 25.56 15.23 5.02
CA SER A 183 26.05 16.56 5.42
C SER A 183 26.24 16.65 6.92
N GLY A 184 27.00 17.67 7.32
CA GLY A 184 27.14 18.07 8.72
C GLY A 184 26.04 19.03 9.11
N SER A 185 26.10 19.50 10.35
CA SER A 185 25.32 20.61 10.86
C SER A 185 26.16 21.88 10.89
N ASN A 186 25.56 23.00 11.31
CA ASN A 186 26.34 24.21 11.60
C ASN A 186 27.31 24.01 12.78
N ASP A 187 26.97 23.12 13.71
CA ASP A 187 27.78 22.82 14.91
C ASP A 187 28.88 21.79 14.63
N GLU A 188 28.61 20.83 13.73
CA GLU A 188 29.53 19.78 13.29
C GLU A 188 29.64 19.80 11.77
N ALA A 189 30.40 20.76 11.25
CA ALA A 189 30.54 20.96 9.81
C ALA A 189 31.13 19.72 9.11
N GLN A 190 30.40 19.22 8.11
CA GLN A 190 30.86 18.20 7.17
C GLN A 190 30.47 18.63 5.76
N PRO A 191 31.32 18.34 4.75
CA PRO A 191 31.03 18.73 3.38
C PRO A 191 29.73 18.08 2.91
N HIS A 192 28.88 18.86 2.26
CA HIS A 192 27.73 18.34 1.53
C HIS A 192 28.23 17.45 0.40
N ARG A 193 27.94 16.15 0.48
CA ARG A 193 28.29 15.17 -0.56
C ARG A 193 27.06 14.42 -1.00
N HIS A 194 26.88 14.33 -2.32
CA HIS A 194 25.90 13.44 -2.95
C HIS A 194 26.42 12.02 -3.11
N ILE A 195 27.66 11.73 -2.74
CA ILE A 195 28.16 10.36 -2.66
C ILE A 195 27.89 9.87 -1.24
N CYS A 196 26.93 8.95 -1.09
CA CYS A 196 26.49 8.45 0.20
C CYS A 196 25.98 7.00 0.09
N PRO A 197 26.05 6.23 1.19
CA PRO A 197 25.64 4.83 1.16
C PRO A 197 24.11 4.72 1.09
N THR A 198 23.59 3.95 0.15
CA THR A 198 22.29 3.30 0.27
C THR A 198 22.41 2.21 1.33
N LEU A 199 21.43 2.10 2.23
CA LEU A 199 21.44 1.17 3.36
C LEU A 199 20.37 0.10 3.13
N LEU A 200 20.75 -1.17 3.22
CA LEU A 200 19.80 -2.28 3.25
C LEU A 200 19.86 -2.92 4.63
N TYR A 201 18.84 -2.69 5.45
CA TYR A 201 18.67 -3.30 6.76
C TYR A 201 17.95 -4.63 6.62
N TRP A 202 18.57 -5.70 7.07
CA TRP A 202 17.92 -7.01 7.10
C TRP A 202 16.94 -7.08 8.27
N GLY A 203 15.74 -7.55 7.99
CA GLY A 203 14.66 -7.77 8.94
C GLY A 203 14.96 -8.91 9.90
N GLY A 204 14.01 -9.15 10.81
CA GLY A 204 14.08 -10.26 11.76
C GLY A 204 13.18 -10.06 12.97
N PRO A 205 13.11 -11.06 13.86
CA PRO A 205 12.24 -11.03 15.05
C PRO A 205 12.58 -9.91 16.04
N ASN A 206 13.78 -9.33 15.96
CA ASN A 206 14.24 -8.22 16.79
C ASN A 206 14.15 -6.86 16.09
N GLY A 207 13.58 -6.80 14.88
CA GLY A 207 13.54 -5.61 14.04
C GLY A 207 14.89 -5.25 13.40
N PHE A 208 14.99 -4.02 12.92
CA PHE A 208 16.17 -3.54 12.20
C PHE A 208 17.32 -3.16 13.15
N SER A 209 18.55 -3.47 12.74
CA SER A 209 19.77 -3.10 13.47
C SER A 209 20.86 -2.62 12.53
N LYS A 210 21.65 -1.62 12.98
CA LYS A 210 22.83 -1.14 12.26
C LYS A 210 23.91 -2.21 12.08
N GLU A 211 23.96 -3.20 12.96
CA GLU A 211 24.91 -4.32 12.87
C GLU A 211 24.47 -5.35 11.83
N ASN A 212 23.19 -5.33 11.43
CA ASN A 212 22.60 -6.23 10.45
C ASN A 212 22.14 -5.47 9.20
N ARG A 213 23.08 -4.77 8.55
CA ARG A 213 22.81 -4.04 7.31
C ARG A 213 23.94 -4.20 6.30
N LYS A 214 23.63 -3.99 5.03
CA LYS A 214 24.61 -3.77 3.96
C LYS A 214 24.59 -2.31 3.51
N GLU A 215 25.75 -1.83 3.06
CA GLU A 215 25.90 -0.49 2.51
C GLU A 215 26.38 -0.56 1.06
N PHE A 216 25.74 0.22 0.20
CA PHE A 216 26.10 0.34 -1.22
C PHE A 216 26.38 1.80 -1.54
N ILE A 217 27.55 2.14 -2.05
CA ILE A 217 27.86 3.53 -2.40
C ILE A 217 27.04 3.93 -3.64
N ALA A 218 26.23 4.97 -3.49
CA ALA A 218 25.44 5.56 -4.55
C ALA A 218 25.75 7.05 -4.71
N VAL A 219 25.41 7.60 -5.88
CA VAL A 219 25.58 9.03 -6.18
C VAL A 219 24.20 9.69 -6.28
N GLY A 220 23.77 10.28 -5.17
CA GLY A 220 22.59 11.13 -5.06
C GLY A 220 21.27 10.49 -5.50
N PRO A 221 20.95 9.24 -5.12
CA PRO A 221 19.63 8.69 -5.40
C PRO A 221 18.55 9.59 -4.78
N SER A 222 17.47 9.83 -5.53
CA SER A 222 16.39 10.74 -5.15
C SER A 222 15.05 10.14 -5.52
N GLY A 223 14.24 9.84 -4.51
CA GLY A 223 13.02 9.04 -4.68
C GLY A 223 13.32 7.59 -5.03
N LEU A 224 12.39 6.69 -4.74
CA LEU A 224 12.51 5.27 -5.04
C LEU A 224 11.24 4.68 -5.66
N ASN A 225 10.08 4.93 -5.07
CA ASN A 225 8.80 4.45 -5.59
C ASN A 225 7.68 5.47 -5.30
N LEU A 226 6.59 5.36 -6.08
CA LEU A 226 5.35 6.11 -5.85
C LEU A 226 4.32 5.29 -5.06
N ARG A 227 4.37 3.96 -5.18
CA ARG A 227 3.49 3.00 -4.53
C ARG A 227 4.34 1.94 -3.84
N ASP A 228 3.97 1.57 -2.62
CA ASP A 228 4.65 0.47 -1.92
C ASP A 228 4.25 -0.86 -2.57
N ALA A 229 5.09 -1.88 -2.42
CA ALA A 229 4.74 -3.22 -2.86
C ALA A 229 3.52 -3.78 -2.11
N GLY A 230 2.81 -4.70 -2.79
CA GLY A 230 1.62 -5.35 -2.25
C GLY A 230 0.30 -4.60 -2.51
N ASN A 231 -0.77 -5.17 -1.99
CA ASN A 231 -2.13 -4.68 -2.16
C ASN A 231 -2.30 -3.25 -1.67
N SER A 232 -3.13 -2.48 -2.36
CA SER A 232 -3.36 -1.05 -2.05
C SER A 232 -3.92 -0.80 -0.65
N TYR A 233 -4.65 -1.76 -0.06
CA TYR A 233 -5.31 -1.60 1.24
C TYR A 233 -4.45 -2.14 2.38
N ASP A 234 -4.05 -3.42 2.31
CA ASP A 234 -3.44 -4.13 3.44
C ASP A 234 -1.95 -4.44 3.26
N ARG A 235 -1.34 -4.00 2.16
CA ARG A 235 0.07 -4.24 1.78
C ARG A 235 0.49 -5.71 1.74
N LYS A 236 -0.46 -6.64 1.83
CA LYS A 236 -0.16 -8.06 1.66
C LYS A 236 0.19 -8.33 0.21
N LEU A 237 1.00 -9.35 0.00
CA LEU A 237 1.57 -9.67 -1.29
C LEU A 237 0.61 -10.49 -2.17
N TYR A 238 -0.57 -9.94 -2.42
CA TYR A 238 -1.53 -10.46 -3.39
C TYR A 238 -2.32 -9.33 -4.06
N GLU A 239 -2.98 -9.63 -5.17
CA GLU A 239 -4.03 -8.78 -5.76
C GLU A 239 -5.25 -9.63 -6.11
N ASP A 240 -6.44 -9.07 -5.91
CA ASP A 240 -7.70 -9.71 -6.26
C ASP A 240 -8.27 -9.12 -7.57
N TYR A 241 -8.60 -10.01 -8.51
CA TYR A 241 -9.40 -9.70 -9.69
C TYR A 241 -10.81 -10.27 -9.51
N PHE A 242 -11.83 -9.48 -9.84
CA PHE A 242 -13.23 -9.91 -9.81
C PHE A 242 -13.77 -10.05 -11.23
N SER A 243 -14.39 -11.19 -11.53
CA SER A 243 -15.01 -11.40 -12.83
C SER A 243 -16.26 -10.53 -13.01
N SER A 244 -16.74 -10.41 -14.24
CA SER A 244 -18.14 -10.02 -14.46
C SER A 244 -19.09 -11.03 -13.82
N ILE A 245 -20.31 -10.58 -13.51
CA ILE A 245 -21.39 -11.46 -13.08
C ILE A 245 -21.90 -12.24 -14.29
N TYR A 246 -22.08 -13.56 -14.12
CA TYR A 246 -22.61 -14.44 -15.14
C TYR A 246 -23.97 -15.01 -14.74
N GLN A 247 -24.94 -14.96 -15.66
CA GLN A 247 -26.27 -15.55 -15.47
C GLN A 247 -26.23 -17.06 -15.75
N ILE A 248 -26.52 -17.85 -14.74
CA ILE A 248 -26.65 -19.31 -14.82
C ILE A 248 -28.00 -19.65 -15.46
N ASN A 249 -28.01 -20.59 -16.41
CA ASN A 249 -29.26 -21.11 -16.97
C ASN A 249 -30.07 -21.90 -15.92
N ASP A 250 -31.40 -21.81 -15.99
CA ASP A 250 -32.31 -22.36 -14.97
C ASP A 250 -32.09 -23.86 -14.64
N ASN A 251 -31.67 -24.65 -15.64
CA ASN A 251 -31.46 -26.09 -15.51
C ASN A 251 -29.99 -26.49 -15.27
N GLN A 252 -29.13 -25.54 -14.88
CA GLN A 252 -27.71 -25.76 -14.69
C GLN A 252 -27.24 -25.41 -13.28
N ILE A 253 -26.18 -26.08 -12.83
CA ILE A 253 -25.44 -25.76 -11.62
C ILE A 253 -23.94 -25.72 -11.93
N PRO A 254 -23.16 -24.81 -11.32
CA PRO A 254 -21.71 -24.82 -11.42
C PRO A 254 -21.17 -26.15 -10.89
N SER A 255 -20.30 -26.80 -11.67
CA SER A 255 -19.81 -28.15 -11.36
C SER A 255 -18.30 -28.23 -11.25
N GLN A 256 -17.56 -27.35 -11.95
CA GLN A 256 -16.12 -27.38 -11.95
C GLN A 256 -15.53 -26.00 -12.30
N ILE A 257 -14.39 -25.68 -11.70
CA ILE A 257 -13.57 -24.52 -12.05
C ILE A 257 -12.22 -24.99 -12.57
N LYS A 258 -11.79 -24.39 -13.68
CA LYS A 258 -10.51 -24.64 -14.35
C LYS A 258 -9.90 -23.30 -14.75
N TRP A 259 -8.57 -23.23 -14.79
CA TRP A 259 -7.86 -22.04 -15.26
C TRP A 259 -6.55 -22.40 -15.95
N GLU A 260 -6.01 -21.44 -16.69
CA GLU A 260 -4.68 -21.50 -17.28
C GLU A 260 -3.86 -20.36 -16.70
N ALA A 261 -2.76 -20.69 -16.02
CA ALA A 261 -1.87 -19.70 -15.43
C ALA A 261 -0.41 -20.15 -15.44
N GLU A 262 0.50 -19.18 -15.60
CA GLU A 262 1.92 -19.35 -15.33
C GLU A 262 2.23 -18.84 -13.93
N THR A 263 2.89 -19.69 -13.13
CA THR A 263 3.20 -19.42 -11.72
C THR A 263 4.70 -19.52 -11.46
N PRO A 264 5.53 -18.59 -11.99
CA PRO A 264 6.96 -18.63 -11.79
C PRO A 264 7.34 -18.33 -10.33
N HIS A 265 8.52 -18.79 -9.91
CA HIS A 265 9.16 -18.39 -8.65
C HIS A 265 8.29 -18.51 -7.38
N GLY A 266 7.44 -19.54 -7.32
CA GLY A 266 6.58 -19.78 -6.15
C GLY A 266 5.35 -18.86 -6.05
N THR A 267 5.05 -18.08 -7.09
CA THR A 267 3.76 -17.38 -7.21
C THR A 267 2.60 -18.38 -7.30
N ALA A 268 1.38 -17.91 -7.06
CA ALA A 268 0.19 -18.76 -7.07
C ALA A 268 -1.05 -17.99 -7.54
N VAL A 269 -2.03 -18.73 -8.07
CA VAL A 269 -3.37 -18.22 -8.35
C VAL A 269 -4.37 -19.06 -7.59
N HIS A 270 -5.18 -18.42 -6.75
CA HIS A 270 -6.26 -19.06 -6.02
C HIS A 270 -7.61 -18.47 -6.44
N PHE A 271 -8.67 -19.27 -6.37
CA PHE A 271 -10.01 -18.82 -6.73
C PHE A 271 -10.98 -18.96 -5.57
N GLN A 272 -11.94 -18.07 -5.54
CA GLN A 272 -13.20 -18.29 -4.86
C GLN A 272 -14.35 -17.95 -5.81
N ILE A 273 -15.50 -18.54 -5.54
CA ILE A 273 -16.75 -18.24 -6.25
C ILE A 273 -17.80 -17.81 -5.25
N ARG A 274 -18.78 -17.06 -5.72
CA ARG A 274 -20.02 -16.81 -4.99
C ARG A 274 -21.20 -16.93 -5.95
N VAL A 275 -22.34 -17.38 -5.45
CA VAL A 275 -23.59 -17.42 -6.20
C VAL A 275 -24.72 -16.80 -5.39
N ALA A 276 -25.77 -16.38 -6.08
CA ALA A 276 -26.99 -15.89 -5.46
C ALA A 276 -28.16 -16.01 -6.44
N ASP A 277 -29.37 -15.67 -5.99
CA ASP A 277 -30.57 -15.65 -6.82
C ASP A 277 -30.68 -14.38 -7.69
N ASP A 278 -29.98 -13.30 -7.32
CA ASP A 278 -29.92 -12.04 -8.04
C ASP A 278 -28.61 -11.28 -7.73
N GLU A 279 -28.33 -10.21 -8.49
CA GLU A 279 -27.09 -9.43 -8.33
C GLU A 279 -26.98 -8.73 -6.97
N VAL A 280 -28.10 -8.26 -6.40
CA VAL A 280 -28.12 -7.53 -5.13
C VAL A 280 -27.77 -8.44 -3.96
N SER A 281 -28.30 -9.67 -3.97
CA SER A 281 -27.97 -10.70 -2.99
C SER A 281 -26.54 -11.22 -3.19
N LEU A 282 -26.03 -11.25 -4.44
CA LEU A 282 -24.67 -11.68 -4.75
C LEU A 282 -23.61 -10.82 -4.06
N GLU A 283 -23.82 -9.50 -3.96
CA GLU A 283 -22.89 -8.60 -3.27
C GLU A 283 -22.65 -8.99 -1.80
N LYS A 284 -23.65 -9.60 -1.16
CA LYS A 284 -23.64 -10.03 0.24
C LYS A 284 -23.36 -11.53 0.40
N SER A 285 -23.30 -12.27 -0.70
CA SER A 285 -23.02 -13.71 -0.67
C SER A 285 -21.60 -14.01 -0.24
N ASP A 286 -21.46 -15.07 0.55
CA ASP A 286 -20.18 -15.58 0.99
C ASP A 286 -19.34 -16.08 -0.19
N TRP A 287 -18.03 -15.84 -0.11
CA TRP A 287 -17.06 -16.45 -0.99
C TRP A 287 -16.78 -17.89 -0.57
N VAL A 288 -16.76 -18.81 -1.53
CA VAL A 288 -16.52 -20.23 -1.27
C VAL A 288 -15.39 -20.79 -2.13
N GLY A 289 -14.70 -21.78 -1.59
CA GLY A 289 -13.67 -22.57 -2.25
C GLY A 289 -13.97 -24.07 -2.20
N SER A 290 -12.93 -24.90 -2.30
CA SER A 290 -13.07 -26.36 -2.28
C SER A 290 -13.67 -26.92 -0.99
N ASP A 291 -13.47 -26.22 0.13
CA ASP A 291 -13.83 -26.66 1.47
C ASP A 291 -15.01 -25.86 2.06
N GLY A 292 -15.73 -25.11 1.22
CA GLY A 292 -16.89 -24.31 1.59
C GLY A 292 -16.56 -22.84 1.84
N LYS A 293 -17.33 -22.20 2.73
CA LYS A 293 -17.22 -20.76 3.05
C LYS A 293 -15.81 -20.35 3.45
N ASP A 294 -15.36 -19.22 2.93
CA ASP A 294 -14.05 -18.57 3.18
C ASP A 294 -12.81 -19.43 2.83
N SER A 295 -13.00 -20.62 2.27
CA SER A 295 -11.92 -21.47 1.72
C SER A 295 -11.59 -21.09 0.28
N TRP A 296 -10.47 -21.57 -0.26
CA TRP A 296 -10.01 -21.25 -1.62
C TRP A 296 -9.87 -22.50 -2.48
N PHE A 297 -10.22 -22.39 -3.77
CA PHE A 297 -9.75 -23.33 -4.78
C PHE A 297 -8.27 -23.05 -5.08
N THR A 298 -7.40 -23.93 -4.61
CA THR A 298 -5.95 -23.84 -4.81
C THR A 298 -5.42 -24.82 -5.86
N LYS A 299 -6.28 -25.73 -6.34
CA LYS A 299 -5.95 -26.73 -7.36
C LYS A 299 -6.76 -26.52 -8.62
N ASN A 300 -6.08 -26.49 -9.76
CA ASN A 300 -6.73 -26.42 -11.06
C ASN A 300 -7.66 -27.63 -11.26
N ASN A 301 -8.72 -27.44 -12.05
CA ASN A 301 -9.70 -28.47 -12.40
C ASN A 301 -10.50 -28.99 -11.18
N SER A 302 -10.72 -28.14 -10.18
CA SER A 302 -11.43 -28.50 -8.94
C SER A 302 -12.94 -28.58 -9.13
N SER A 303 -13.58 -29.59 -8.52
CA SER A 303 -15.04 -29.68 -8.48
C SER A 303 -15.65 -28.61 -7.58
N ILE A 304 -16.73 -28.00 -8.05
CA ILE A 304 -17.58 -27.10 -7.29
C ILE A 304 -18.69 -27.95 -6.66
N LYS A 305 -18.89 -27.83 -5.34
CA LYS A 305 -19.85 -28.66 -4.61
C LYS A 305 -20.81 -27.79 -3.81
N ASN A 306 -22.06 -28.21 -3.72
CA ASN A 306 -23.06 -27.70 -2.78
C ASN A 306 -23.33 -26.18 -2.88
N ILE A 307 -23.31 -25.63 -4.09
CA ILE A 307 -23.62 -24.22 -4.34
C ILE A 307 -24.55 -24.10 -5.54
N ASN A 308 -25.63 -23.32 -5.40
CA ASN A 308 -26.67 -23.13 -6.42
C ASN A 308 -27.21 -21.71 -6.35
N GLY A 309 -27.54 -21.15 -7.50
CA GLY A 309 -28.07 -19.80 -7.65
C GLY A 309 -28.41 -19.54 -9.11
N LYS A 310 -28.81 -18.31 -9.41
CA LYS A 310 -29.09 -17.82 -10.76
C LYS A 310 -27.96 -16.96 -11.31
N VAL A 311 -27.12 -16.39 -10.45
CA VAL A 311 -25.94 -15.61 -10.84
C VAL A 311 -24.70 -16.16 -10.14
N ILE A 312 -23.56 -16.05 -10.81
CA ILE A 312 -22.24 -16.45 -10.29
C ILE A 312 -21.19 -15.39 -10.62
N GLN A 313 -20.24 -15.23 -9.70
CA GLN A 313 -19.02 -14.46 -9.91
C GLN A 313 -17.84 -15.20 -9.29
N TYR A 314 -16.67 -15.09 -9.90
CA TYR A 314 -15.42 -15.54 -9.27
C TYR A 314 -14.54 -14.37 -8.87
N ARG A 315 -13.70 -14.58 -7.86
CA ARG A 315 -12.50 -13.78 -7.61
C ARG A 315 -11.27 -14.63 -7.78
N ALA A 316 -10.28 -14.07 -8.48
CA ALA A 316 -8.96 -14.65 -8.66
C ALA A 316 -7.96 -13.87 -7.81
N ARG A 317 -7.28 -14.55 -6.90
CA ARG A 317 -6.19 -13.98 -6.09
C ARG A 317 -4.86 -14.34 -6.71
N LEU A 318 -4.15 -13.32 -7.17
CA LEU A 318 -2.80 -13.39 -7.74
C LEU A 318 -1.81 -13.17 -6.59
N ILE A 319 -1.06 -14.20 -6.21
CA ILE A 319 -0.18 -14.19 -5.03
C ILE A 319 1.28 -14.07 -5.47
N THR A 320 2.01 -13.15 -4.84
CA THR A 320 3.46 -13.01 -4.97
C THR A 320 4.12 -13.30 -3.63
N PRO A 321 5.05 -14.26 -3.51
CA PRO A 321 5.61 -14.61 -2.19
C PRO A 321 6.50 -13.51 -1.61
N ASN A 322 7.14 -12.70 -2.45
CA ASN A 322 8.14 -11.71 -2.07
C ASN A 322 8.03 -10.38 -2.85
N GLY A 323 6.97 -10.17 -3.63
CA GLY A 323 6.76 -8.95 -4.41
C GLY A 323 7.59 -8.85 -5.70
N ALA A 324 8.51 -9.78 -5.96
CA ALA A 324 9.44 -9.70 -7.10
C ALA A 324 8.94 -10.38 -8.38
N ALA A 325 8.00 -11.31 -8.27
CA ALA A 325 7.41 -12.02 -9.40
C ALA A 325 5.88 -12.01 -9.30
N THR A 326 5.18 -11.95 -10.43
CA THR A 326 3.71 -12.00 -10.49
C THR A 326 3.26 -13.22 -11.28
N PRO A 327 2.20 -13.93 -10.86
CA PRO A 327 1.60 -14.96 -11.68
C PRO A 327 0.90 -14.32 -12.89
N TYR A 328 0.77 -15.08 -13.97
CA TYR A 328 0.06 -14.65 -15.18
C TYR A 328 -1.13 -15.58 -15.42
N LEU A 329 -2.35 -15.05 -15.33
CA LEU A 329 -3.60 -15.77 -15.54
C LEU A 329 -4.16 -15.44 -16.94
N THR A 330 -4.32 -16.44 -17.81
CA THR A 330 -4.76 -16.26 -19.20
C THR A 330 -6.20 -16.67 -19.45
N ALA A 331 -6.71 -17.67 -18.73
CA ALA A 331 -8.06 -18.16 -18.90
C ALA A 331 -8.66 -18.69 -17.60
N VAL A 332 -9.97 -18.51 -17.45
CA VAL A 332 -10.79 -19.10 -16.38
C VAL A 332 -12.03 -19.69 -17.01
N GLU A 333 -12.31 -20.95 -16.74
CA GLU A 333 -13.47 -21.69 -17.20
C GLU A 333 -14.29 -22.17 -15.98
N ILE A 334 -15.58 -21.85 -15.97
CA ILE A 334 -16.54 -22.48 -15.05
C ILE A 334 -17.45 -23.37 -15.88
N HIS A 335 -17.46 -24.65 -15.55
CA HIS A 335 -18.29 -25.64 -16.22
C HIS A 335 -19.58 -25.85 -15.44
N PHE A 336 -20.64 -26.16 -16.16
CA PHE A 336 -21.97 -26.33 -15.60
C PHE A 336 -22.51 -27.73 -15.91
N SER A 337 -23.06 -28.40 -14.91
CA SER A 337 -23.81 -29.65 -15.10
C SER A 337 -25.30 -29.39 -15.08
N LYS A 338 -26.08 -30.33 -15.63
CA LYS A 338 -27.53 -30.30 -15.49
C LYS A 338 -27.91 -30.51 -14.01
N LYS A 339 -28.93 -29.77 -13.54
CA LYS A 339 -29.54 -29.94 -12.21
C LYS A 339 -30.07 -31.36 -11.99
#